data_AF-A0A935JJS0-F1
#
_entry.id   AF-A0A935JJS0-F1
#
_cell.length_a   1.000
_cell.length_b   1.000
_cell.length_c   1.000
_cell.angle_alpha   90.00
_cell.angle_beta   90.00
_cell.angle_gamma   90.00
#
_symmetry.space_group_name_H-M   'P 1'
#
loop_
_entity.id
_entity.type
_entity.pdbx_description
1 polymer ?
#
loop_
_entity_poly.entity_id
_entity_poly.type
_entity_poly.pdbx_seq_one_letter_code
_entity_poly.pdbx_strand_id
1 'polypeptide(L)'
;MRAGRYKKISASFYLPDSPANPVPGVLYLRHIGFLGAAAPSLKHLPTVAIPIDLAEAEGVEVFISANLKQSEQTDIHQENFMTQESNSGDDLQAQIASLKAENAALKTQAVSFQEQAQSAQAALIDQQRQAMHAGHAAFCETLIGEGRMLPAHKAVAVALMDLIASQETPVQFGEGDEQAQLTVDAFKATLKSTPVLVPFGEASQDKGNNSPVSATLKVPAGYEVDQKSAELHRNALAYQEAHVGCDYLTAVTAVSQQ
;
A
#
# COMPACT_ATOMS: atom_id res chain seq x y z
N MET A 1 19.04 -39.50 -32.07
CA MET A 1 17.73 -40.09 -32.39
C MET A 1 17.77 -41.50 -33.00
N ARG A 2 18.67 -41.80 -33.95
CA ARG A 2 18.73 -43.10 -34.67
C ARG A 2 18.94 -44.36 -33.81
N ALA A 3 19.33 -44.24 -32.54
CA ALA A 3 19.56 -45.37 -31.64
C ALA A 3 18.29 -45.91 -30.94
N GLY A 4 17.08 -45.54 -31.39
CA GLY A 4 15.81 -46.12 -30.89
C GLY A 4 15.43 -45.76 -29.44
N ARG A 5 16.17 -44.86 -28.77
CA ARG A 5 15.98 -44.52 -27.34
C ARG A 5 14.73 -43.70 -27.02
N TYR A 6 14.05 -43.16 -28.03
CA TYR A 6 12.79 -42.42 -27.88
C TYR A 6 11.72 -43.18 -28.64
N LYS A 7 10.85 -43.90 -27.90
CA LYS A 7 9.85 -44.80 -28.51
C LYS A 7 8.72 -44.01 -29.18
N LYS A 8 8.43 -42.80 -28.70
CA LYS A 8 7.42 -41.89 -29.25
C LYS A 8 7.94 -40.44 -29.20
N ILE A 9 7.88 -39.78 -30.35
CA ILE A 9 8.20 -38.35 -30.51
C ILE A 9 6.93 -37.69 -31.03
N SER A 10 6.50 -36.61 -30.39
CA SER A 10 5.36 -35.80 -30.86
C SER A 10 5.81 -34.36 -31.09
N ALA A 11 5.21 -33.70 -32.08
CA ALA A 11 5.44 -32.29 -32.37
C ALA A 11 4.12 -31.54 -32.34
N SER A 12 4.11 -30.36 -31.73
CA SER A 12 2.98 -29.43 -31.74
C SER A 12 3.35 -28.23 -32.60
N PHE A 13 2.40 -27.76 -33.41
CA PHE A 13 2.57 -26.61 -34.30
C PHE A 13 1.53 -25.52 -34.00
N TYR A 14 1.90 -24.26 -34.20
CA TYR A 14 0.93 -23.18 -34.39
C TYR A 14 0.30 -23.32 -35.77
N LEU A 15 -1.02 -23.13 -35.84
CA LEU A 15 -1.74 -23.11 -37.10
C LEU A 15 -1.43 -21.80 -37.87
N PRO A 16 -1.53 -21.80 -39.22
CA PRO A 16 -1.27 -20.63 -40.05
C PRO A 16 -2.05 -19.37 -39.62
N ASP A 17 -3.30 -19.56 -39.16
CA ASP A 17 -4.21 -18.48 -38.79
C ASP A 17 -4.20 -18.14 -37.28
N SER A 18 -3.28 -18.72 -36.49
CA SER A 18 -3.24 -18.47 -35.05
C SER A 18 -2.61 -17.11 -34.74
N PRO A 19 -3.24 -16.26 -33.90
CA PRO A 19 -2.70 -14.94 -33.57
C PRO A 19 -1.41 -14.99 -32.74
N ALA A 20 -1.12 -16.14 -32.12
CA ALA A 20 0.12 -16.39 -31.37
C ALA A 20 1.20 -17.07 -32.22
N ASN A 21 0.97 -17.24 -33.53
CA ASN A 21 1.97 -17.77 -34.45
C ASN A 21 3.01 -16.69 -34.76
N PRO A 22 4.31 -16.92 -34.48
CA PRO A 22 5.36 -15.95 -34.81
C PRO A 22 5.46 -15.66 -36.30
N VAL A 23 5.05 -16.60 -37.16
CA VAL A 23 5.04 -16.45 -38.62
C VAL A 23 3.63 -16.76 -39.16
N PRO A 24 2.74 -15.75 -39.22
CA PRO A 24 1.39 -15.92 -39.75
C PRO A 24 1.40 -16.43 -41.20
N GLY A 25 0.47 -17.34 -41.51
CA GLY A 25 0.31 -17.93 -42.85
C GLY A 25 1.08 -19.23 -43.12
N VAL A 26 1.93 -19.69 -42.18
CA VAL A 26 2.64 -20.98 -42.29
C VAL A 26 2.50 -21.79 -40.99
N LEU A 27 2.48 -23.13 -41.08
CA LEU A 27 2.57 -24.00 -39.90
C LEU A 27 3.93 -23.80 -39.22
N TYR A 28 3.92 -23.31 -37.97
CA TYR A 28 5.15 -23.01 -37.24
C TYR A 28 5.35 -23.98 -36.07
N LEU A 29 6.55 -24.53 -35.92
CA LEU A 29 6.83 -25.51 -34.86
C LEU A 29 6.82 -24.84 -33.48
N ARG A 30 5.95 -25.32 -32.59
CA ARG A 30 5.80 -24.79 -31.23
C ARG A 30 6.65 -25.55 -30.22
N HIS A 31 6.56 -26.88 -30.20
CA HIS A 31 7.32 -27.71 -29.27
C HIS A 31 7.44 -29.16 -29.75
N ILE A 32 8.54 -29.82 -29.37
CA ILE A 32 8.79 -31.25 -29.61
C ILE A 32 8.86 -32.01 -28.28
N GLY A 33 7.94 -32.95 -28.09
CA GLY A 33 7.89 -33.82 -26.91
C GLY A 33 8.61 -35.15 -27.17
N PHE A 34 9.54 -35.50 -26.29
CA PHE A 34 10.20 -36.81 -26.27
C PHE A 34 9.66 -37.65 -25.12
N LEU A 35 8.88 -38.69 -25.41
CA LEU A 35 8.29 -39.55 -24.39
C LEU A 35 9.04 -40.88 -24.28
N GLY A 36 9.52 -41.19 -23.07
CA GLY A 36 10.08 -42.51 -22.73
C GLY A 36 11.60 -42.59 -22.62
N ALA A 37 12.33 -41.48 -22.58
CA ALA A 37 13.72 -41.53 -22.11
C ALA A 37 13.73 -41.50 -20.59
N ALA A 38 14.21 -42.58 -19.97
CA ALA A 38 14.57 -42.57 -18.56
C ALA A 38 15.54 -41.41 -18.31
N ALA A 39 15.25 -40.58 -17.30
CA ALA A 39 16.15 -39.51 -16.90
C ALA A 39 17.53 -40.11 -16.56
N PRO A 40 18.64 -39.55 -17.06
CA PRO A 40 19.96 -40.11 -16.82
C PRO A 40 20.25 -40.14 -15.31
N SER A 41 20.58 -41.31 -14.76
CA SER A 41 20.82 -41.53 -13.33
C SER A 41 22.07 -40.83 -12.76
N LEU A 42 22.74 -39.99 -13.56
CA LEU A 42 23.92 -39.22 -13.18
C LEU A 42 23.70 -37.74 -13.51
N LYS A 43 23.71 -36.90 -12.46
CA LYS A 43 23.34 -35.46 -12.48
C LYS A 43 24.16 -34.56 -13.43
N HIS A 44 25.21 -35.07 -14.08
CA HIS A 44 26.17 -34.28 -14.86
C HIS A 44 26.23 -34.68 -16.35
N LEU A 45 25.34 -35.58 -16.79
CA LEU A 45 25.25 -35.97 -18.19
C LEU A 45 24.33 -35.01 -18.94
N PRO A 46 24.77 -34.45 -20.08
CA PRO A 46 23.95 -33.51 -20.84
C PRO A 46 22.70 -34.20 -21.37
N THR A 47 21.54 -33.62 -21.06
CA THR A 47 20.24 -34.03 -21.60
C THR A 47 20.19 -33.66 -23.09
N VAL A 48 19.76 -34.61 -23.93
CA VAL A 48 19.47 -34.53 -25.37
C VAL A 48 20.03 -33.30 -26.10
N ALA A 49 21.26 -33.41 -26.63
CA ALA A 49 21.75 -32.46 -27.62
C ALA A 49 21.08 -32.74 -28.98
N ILE A 50 20.29 -31.79 -29.47
CA ILE A 50 19.83 -31.76 -30.86
C ILE A 50 20.92 -31.03 -31.64
N PRO A 51 21.68 -31.68 -32.55
CA PRO A 51 22.64 -30.98 -33.37
C PRO A 51 21.89 -30.24 -34.47
N ILE A 52 21.40 -29.05 -34.16
CA ILE A 52 20.98 -28.06 -35.15
C ILE A 52 21.88 -26.85 -34.91
N ASP A 53 22.54 -26.39 -35.96
CA ASP A 53 23.28 -25.13 -35.99
C ASP A 53 22.27 -24.00 -35.79
N LEU A 54 22.03 -23.61 -34.54
CA LEU A 54 20.97 -22.68 -34.11
C LEU A 54 21.46 -21.23 -34.08
N ALA A 55 22.47 -20.90 -34.88
CA ALA A 55 23.17 -19.61 -34.82
C ALA A 55 22.34 -18.39 -35.25
N GLU A 56 21.10 -18.55 -35.75
CA GLU A 56 20.26 -17.40 -36.19
C GLU A 56 18.76 -17.56 -35.89
N ALA A 57 18.36 -18.29 -34.84
CA ALA A 57 16.95 -18.38 -34.45
C ALA A 57 16.73 -17.96 -32.99
N GLU A 58 16.39 -16.69 -32.78
CA GLU A 58 15.82 -16.17 -31.53
C GLU A 58 14.53 -16.94 -31.20
N GLY A 59 14.40 -17.46 -29.97
CA GLY A 59 13.12 -17.93 -29.41
C GLY A 59 12.99 -19.41 -29.04
N VAL A 60 14.08 -20.19 -28.95
CA VAL A 60 13.98 -21.60 -28.50
C VAL A 60 14.22 -21.72 -26.98
N GLU A 61 13.15 -21.77 -26.21
CA GLU A 61 13.18 -22.09 -24.77
C GLU A 61 12.89 -23.58 -24.53
N VAL A 62 13.82 -24.28 -23.85
CA VAL A 62 13.69 -25.71 -23.51
C VAL A 62 13.13 -25.85 -22.10
N PHE A 63 11.85 -26.18 -21.97
CA PHE A 63 11.20 -26.45 -20.69
C PHE A 63 11.29 -27.94 -20.33
N ILE A 64 12.03 -28.28 -19.27
CA ILE A 64 12.09 -29.64 -18.72
C ILE A 64 11.06 -29.74 -17.59
N SER A 65 9.88 -30.28 -17.89
CA SER A 65 8.91 -30.64 -16.85
C SER A 65 9.37 -31.92 -16.14
N ALA A 66 10.18 -31.77 -15.09
CA ALA A 66 10.51 -32.86 -14.19
C ALA A 66 9.27 -33.21 -13.34
N ASN A 67 8.51 -34.23 -13.74
CA ASN A 67 7.50 -34.85 -12.88
C ASN A 67 8.22 -35.61 -11.74
N LEU A 68 8.53 -34.89 -10.67
CA LEU A 68 9.14 -35.43 -9.47
C LEU A 68 8.05 -35.81 -8.46
N LYS A 69 7.87 -37.13 -8.32
CA LYS A 69 7.14 -37.88 -7.28
C LYS A 69 5.62 -38.04 -7.44
N GLN A 70 5.22 -39.21 -7.95
CA GLN A 70 4.53 -40.19 -7.11
C GLN A 70 4.87 -41.59 -7.61
N SER A 71 5.70 -42.29 -6.84
CA SER A 71 6.07 -43.69 -7.06
C SER A 71 5.17 -44.56 -6.20
N GLU A 72 4.28 -45.32 -6.83
CA GLU A 72 3.87 -46.63 -6.33
C GLU A 72 4.08 -47.64 -7.47
N GLN A 73 5.25 -48.28 -7.39
CA GLN A 73 5.49 -49.70 -7.64
C GLN A 73 4.49 -50.42 -8.56
N THR A 74 4.93 -50.74 -9.78
CA THR A 74 4.49 -51.95 -10.46
C THR A 74 5.70 -52.82 -10.78
N ASP A 75 5.79 -53.88 -9.97
CA ASP A 75 6.57 -55.07 -10.24
C ASP A 75 6.22 -55.65 -11.61
N ILE A 76 7.27 -56.16 -12.24
CA ILE A 76 7.27 -56.78 -13.55
C ILE A 76 6.65 -58.16 -13.37
N HIS A 77 5.34 -58.30 -13.60
CA HIS A 77 4.72 -59.61 -13.77
C HIS A 77 4.49 -59.91 -15.26
N GLN A 78 5.28 -60.87 -15.72
CA GLN A 78 5.09 -61.66 -16.93
C GLN A 78 3.61 -61.99 -17.15
N GLU A 79 3.12 -61.67 -18.34
CA GLU A 79 1.80 -62.06 -18.80
C GLU A 79 1.67 -63.59 -18.82
N ASN A 80 0.87 -64.12 -17.90
CA ASN A 80 0.13 -65.35 -18.16
C ASN A 80 -1.07 -65.00 -19.02
N PHE A 81 -1.13 -65.66 -20.17
CA PHE A 81 -2.26 -65.69 -21.09
C PHE A 81 -3.47 -66.39 -20.42
N MET A 82 -4.69 -65.93 -20.74
CA MET A 82 -6.02 -66.38 -20.26
C MET A 82 -6.39 -65.86 -18.85
N THR A 83 -7.48 -65.13 -18.60
CA THR A 83 -8.88 -65.26 -19.06
C THR A 83 -9.67 -63.96 -18.83
N GLN A 84 -10.64 -63.71 -19.73
CA GLN A 84 -11.86 -62.90 -19.56
C GLN A 84 -11.71 -61.37 -19.49
N GLU A 85 -11.83 -60.77 -20.68
CA GLU A 85 -12.63 -59.56 -20.86
C GLU A 85 -13.95 -59.66 -20.08
N SER A 86 -14.08 -58.85 -19.04
CA SER A 86 -15.34 -58.33 -18.53
C SER A 86 -15.03 -57.08 -17.69
N ASN A 87 -14.39 -56.06 -18.28
CA ASN A 87 -14.65 -54.70 -17.82
C ASN A 87 -16.07 -54.40 -18.29
N SER A 88 -17.05 -54.94 -17.56
CA SER A 88 -18.47 -54.70 -17.79
C SER A 88 -18.65 -53.20 -17.94
N GLY A 89 -19.39 -52.76 -18.96
CA GLY A 89 -19.62 -51.33 -19.19
C GLY A 89 -20.11 -50.60 -17.94
N ASP A 90 -20.77 -51.32 -17.04
CA ASP A 90 -21.22 -50.85 -15.72
C ASP A 90 -20.10 -50.36 -14.79
N ASP A 91 -18.92 -50.99 -14.78
CA ASP A 91 -17.81 -50.62 -13.88
C ASP A 91 -17.11 -49.34 -14.37
N LEU A 92 -16.97 -49.20 -15.70
CA LEU A 92 -16.54 -47.96 -16.36
C LEU A 92 -17.57 -46.83 -16.16
N GLN A 93 -18.87 -47.15 -16.23
CA GLN A 93 -19.95 -46.20 -15.99
C GLN A 93 -19.92 -45.68 -14.53
N ALA A 94 -19.67 -46.56 -13.57
CA ALA A 94 -19.54 -46.22 -12.15
C ALA A 94 -18.32 -45.32 -11.89
N GLN A 95 -17.19 -45.60 -12.54
CA GLN A 95 -15.98 -44.79 -12.43
C GLN A 95 -16.16 -43.38 -13.03
N ILE A 96 -16.84 -43.27 -14.18
CA ILE A 96 -17.21 -41.99 -14.80
C ILE A 96 -18.14 -41.19 -13.88
N ALA A 97 -19.11 -41.84 -13.24
CA ALA A 97 -20.01 -41.19 -12.31
C ALA A 97 -19.27 -40.67 -11.05
N SER A 98 -18.35 -41.48 -10.52
CA SER A 98 -17.49 -41.10 -9.39
C SER A 98 -16.59 -39.91 -9.73
N LEU A 99 -15.88 -39.95 -10.87
CA LEU A 99 -15.03 -38.85 -11.34
C LEU A 99 -15.84 -37.57 -11.61
N LYS A 100 -17.06 -37.68 -12.13
CA LYS A 100 -17.94 -36.51 -12.32
C LYS A 100 -18.36 -35.90 -10.98
N ALA A 101 -18.66 -36.73 -9.98
CA ALA A 101 -19.00 -36.26 -8.63
C ALA A 101 -17.79 -35.58 -7.97
N GLU A 102 -16.59 -36.14 -8.10
CA GLU A 102 -15.35 -35.54 -7.58
C GLU A 102 -15.03 -34.22 -8.29
N ASN A 103 -15.13 -34.15 -9.61
CA ASN A 103 -14.95 -32.89 -10.35
C ASN A 103 -15.98 -31.83 -9.94
N ALA A 104 -17.21 -32.22 -9.64
CA ALA A 104 -18.22 -31.29 -9.13
C ALA A 104 -17.82 -30.77 -7.73
N ALA A 105 -17.41 -31.66 -6.82
CA ALA A 105 -16.96 -31.30 -5.48
C ALA A 105 -15.71 -30.39 -5.52
N LEU A 106 -14.73 -30.72 -6.36
CA LEU A 106 -13.51 -29.93 -6.56
C LEU A 106 -13.83 -28.55 -7.14
N LYS A 107 -14.78 -28.44 -8.08
CA LYS A 107 -15.24 -27.13 -8.57
C LYS A 107 -15.91 -26.32 -7.48
N THR A 108 -16.78 -26.92 -6.66
CA THR A 108 -17.40 -26.23 -5.52
C THR A 108 -16.35 -25.75 -4.52
N GLN A 109 -15.34 -26.57 -4.24
CA GLN A 109 -14.25 -26.21 -3.34
C GLN A 109 -13.34 -25.11 -3.91
N ALA A 110 -13.07 -25.13 -5.22
CA ALA A 110 -12.29 -24.09 -5.88
C ALA A 110 -13.01 -22.73 -5.83
N VAL A 111 -14.34 -22.71 -6.05
CA VAL A 111 -15.14 -21.49 -5.94
C VAL A 111 -15.13 -20.97 -4.51
N SER A 112 -15.33 -21.82 -3.49
CA SER A 112 -15.35 -21.36 -2.10
C SER A 112 -13.98 -20.82 -1.64
N PHE A 113 -12.88 -21.43 -2.09
CA PHE A 113 -11.54 -20.88 -1.83
C PHE A 113 -11.28 -19.57 -2.58
N GLN A 114 -11.77 -19.44 -3.82
CA GLN A 114 -11.65 -18.19 -4.57
C GLN A 114 -12.44 -17.05 -3.91
N GLU A 115 -13.67 -17.32 -3.44
CA GLU A 115 -14.48 -16.34 -2.69
C GLU A 115 -13.83 -15.95 -1.35
N GLN A 116 -13.24 -16.91 -0.63
CA GLN A 116 -12.47 -16.62 0.58
C GLN A 116 -11.24 -15.77 0.27
N ALA A 117 -10.50 -16.07 -0.79
CA ALA A 117 -9.33 -15.29 -1.20
C ALA A 117 -9.72 -13.85 -1.61
N GLN A 118 -10.81 -13.69 -2.36
CA GLN A 118 -11.31 -12.37 -2.75
C GLN A 118 -11.81 -11.56 -1.54
N SER A 119 -12.55 -12.18 -0.62
CA SER A 119 -13.02 -11.50 0.59
C SER A 119 -11.86 -11.09 1.51
N ALA A 120 -10.83 -11.94 1.65
CA ALA A 120 -9.62 -11.60 2.39
C ALA A 120 -8.84 -10.45 1.74
N GLN A 121 -8.73 -10.42 0.40
CA GLN A 121 -8.09 -9.32 -0.33
C GLN A 121 -8.86 -8.01 -0.17
N ALA A 122 -10.19 -8.03 -0.30
CA ALA A 122 -11.03 -6.85 -0.09
C ALA A 122 -10.88 -6.30 1.34
N ALA A 123 -10.88 -7.18 2.35
CA ALA A 123 -10.68 -6.78 3.75
C ALA A 123 -9.31 -6.12 3.99
N LEU A 124 -8.24 -6.63 3.36
CA LEU A 124 -6.90 -6.01 3.44
C LEU A 124 -6.87 -4.62 2.80
N ILE A 125 -7.50 -4.45 1.64
CA ILE A 125 -7.59 -3.16 0.96
C ILE A 125 -8.36 -2.15 1.82
N ASP A 126 -9.48 -2.57 2.41
CA ASP A 126 -10.25 -1.71 3.30
C ASP A 126 -9.49 -1.36 4.58
N GLN A 127 -8.77 -2.32 5.17
CA GLN A 127 -7.91 -2.07 6.33
C GLN A 127 -6.79 -1.07 6.00
N GLN A 128 -6.15 -1.21 4.84
CA GLN A 128 -5.12 -0.27 4.37
C GLN A 128 -5.70 1.14 4.17
N ARG A 129 -6.89 1.24 3.55
CA ARG A 129 -7.57 2.53 3.36
C ARG A 129 -7.91 3.19 4.71
N GLN A 130 -8.42 2.42 5.67
CA GLN A 130 -8.71 2.91 7.01
C GLN A 130 -7.45 3.35 7.76
N ALA A 131 -6.35 2.61 7.64
CA ALA A 131 -5.08 2.99 8.23
C ALA A 131 -4.52 4.29 7.65
N MET A 132 -4.62 4.47 6.32
CA MET A 132 -4.23 5.72 5.65
C MET A 132 -5.11 6.89 6.12
N HIS A 133 -6.43 6.73 6.12
CA HIS A 133 -7.38 7.73 6.61
C HIS A 133 -7.09 8.14 8.06
N ALA A 134 -6.85 7.15 8.95
CA ALA A 134 -6.50 7.40 10.34
C ALA A 134 -5.18 8.19 10.46
N GLY A 135 -4.18 7.87 9.63
CA GLY A 135 -2.93 8.62 9.55
C GLY A 135 -3.13 10.07 9.09
N HIS A 136 -3.97 10.30 8.08
CA HIS A 136 -4.31 11.64 7.60
C HIS A 136 -5.08 12.46 8.65
N ALA A 137 -6.03 11.82 9.35
CA ALA A 137 -6.78 12.43 10.43
C ALA A 137 -5.86 12.83 11.60
N ALA A 138 -4.95 11.95 12.02
CA ALA A 138 -3.98 12.23 13.08
C ALA A 138 -3.02 13.37 12.70
N PHE A 139 -2.59 13.43 11.44
CA PHE A 139 -1.79 14.54 10.93
C PHE A 139 -2.53 15.88 11.04
N CYS A 140 -3.80 15.93 10.61
CA CYS A 140 -4.60 17.16 10.71
C CYS A 140 -4.86 17.57 12.17
N GLU A 141 -5.06 16.63 13.09
CA GLU A 141 -5.16 16.92 14.53
C GLU A 141 -3.88 17.56 15.09
N THR A 142 -2.72 17.12 14.62
CA THR A 142 -1.44 17.73 15.00
C THR A 142 -1.38 19.20 14.57
N LEU A 143 -1.80 19.50 13.32
CA LEU A 143 -1.84 20.88 12.81
C LEU A 143 -2.86 21.76 13.55
N ILE A 144 -3.97 21.18 14.00
CA ILE A 144 -4.96 21.88 14.83
C ILE A 144 -4.34 22.23 16.19
N GLY A 145 -3.64 21.28 16.83
CA GLY A 145 -2.93 21.52 18.08
C GLY A 145 -1.84 22.59 17.96
N GLU A 146 -1.15 22.65 16.82
CA GLU A 146 -0.17 23.71 16.50
C GLU A 146 -0.81 25.07 16.15
N GLY A 147 -2.15 25.14 16.02
CA GLY A 147 -2.85 26.37 15.62
C GLY A 147 -2.71 26.73 14.14
N ARG A 148 -2.22 25.81 13.29
CA ARG A 148 -2.05 26.00 11.84
C ARG A 148 -3.29 25.64 11.03
N MET A 149 -4.24 24.92 11.62
CA MET A 149 -5.49 24.53 10.98
C MET A 149 -6.66 24.69 11.95
N LEU A 150 -7.81 25.16 11.46
CA LEU A 150 -9.05 25.17 12.26
C LEU A 150 -9.72 23.79 12.21
N PRO A 151 -10.38 23.33 13.29
CA PRO A 151 -11.12 22.07 13.31
C PRO A 151 -12.16 21.92 12.19
N ALA A 152 -12.77 23.04 11.77
CA ALA A 152 -13.74 23.06 10.68
C ALA A 152 -13.18 22.58 9.33
N HIS A 153 -11.87 22.72 9.11
CA HIS A 153 -11.22 22.32 7.86
C HIS A 153 -10.70 20.88 7.88
N LYS A 154 -10.70 20.20 9.03
CA LYS A 154 -10.17 18.84 9.20
C LYS A 154 -10.78 17.86 8.21
N ALA A 155 -12.12 17.78 8.17
CA ALA A 155 -12.82 16.79 7.37
C ALA A 155 -12.50 16.92 5.87
N VAL A 156 -12.43 18.16 5.37
CA VAL A 156 -12.11 18.44 3.97
C VAL A 156 -10.65 18.11 3.66
N ALA A 157 -9.72 18.47 4.55
CA ALA A 157 -8.30 18.18 4.37
C ALA A 157 -8.01 16.67 4.34
N VAL A 158 -8.63 15.92 5.25
CA VAL A 158 -8.51 14.45 5.29
C VAL A 158 -9.09 13.82 4.01
N ALA A 159 -10.30 14.24 3.60
CA ALA A 159 -10.90 13.72 2.37
C ALA A 159 -10.07 14.03 1.11
N LEU A 160 -9.45 15.21 1.06
CA LEU A 160 -8.55 15.57 -0.04
C LEU A 160 -7.29 14.69 -0.04
N MET A 161 -6.69 14.45 1.11
CA MET A 161 -5.52 13.56 1.23
C MET A 161 -5.86 12.11 0.85
N ASP A 162 -7.03 11.63 1.25
CA ASP A 162 -7.53 10.30 0.86
C ASP A 162 -7.76 10.22 -0.65
N LEU A 163 -8.33 11.28 -1.25
CA LEU A 163 -8.52 11.36 -2.69
C LEU A 163 -7.17 11.31 -3.41
N ILE A 164 -6.17 12.09 -2.98
CA ILE A 164 -4.82 12.07 -3.55
C ILE A 164 -4.20 10.68 -3.43
N ALA A 165 -4.32 10.02 -2.26
CA ALA A 165 -3.82 8.67 -2.04
C ALA A 165 -4.53 7.60 -2.88
N SER A 166 -5.77 7.86 -3.30
CA SER A 166 -6.54 6.92 -4.14
C SER A 166 -6.18 6.99 -5.63
N GLN A 167 -5.44 8.01 -6.06
CA GLN A 167 -5.03 8.14 -7.46
C GLN A 167 -3.84 7.25 -7.79
N GLU A 168 -3.99 6.32 -8.75
CA GLU A 168 -2.90 5.48 -9.24
C GLU A 168 -1.81 6.29 -9.98
N THR A 169 -2.22 7.38 -10.64
CA THR A 169 -1.31 8.32 -11.32
C THR A 169 -1.42 9.70 -10.67
N PRO A 170 -0.35 10.20 -10.00
CA PRO A 170 -0.39 11.49 -9.35
C PRO A 170 -0.50 12.61 -10.40
N VAL A 171 -1.45 13.52 -10.18
CA VAL A 171 -1.66 14.70 -11.03
C VAL A 171 -0.42 15.58 -10.97
N GLN A 172 0.12 15.97 -12.13
CA GLN A 172 1.22 16.92 -12.21
C GLN A 172 0.68 18.34 -12.30
N PHE A 173 1.28 19.25 -11.55
CA PHE A 173 0.98 20.67 -11.54
C PHE A 173 2.26 21.49 -11.67
N GLY A 174 2.20 22.64 -12.34
CA GLY A 174 3.38 23.44 -12.71
C GLY A 174 3.54 23.54 -14.22
N GLU A 175 4.27 24.55 -14.68
CA GLU A 175 4.54 24.83 -16.10
C GLU A 175 6.00 24.50 -16.42
N GLY A 176 6.26 23.91 -17.60
CA GLY A 176 7.63 23.63 -18.07
C GLY A 176 8.41 22.66 -17.18
N ASP A 177 9.66 22.98 -16.88
CA ASP A 177 10.58 22.15 -16.07
C ASP A 177 10.25 22.13 -14.57
N GLU A 178 9.27 22.92 -14.10
CA GLU A 178 8.82 22.94 -12.69
C GLU A 178 7.60 22.05 -12.42
N GLN A 179 7.35 21.03 -13.27
CA GLN A 179 6.27 20.07 -13.04
C GLN A 179 6.49 19.27 -11.75
N ALA A 180 5.61 19.48 -10.78
CA ALA A 180 5.58 18.77 -9.51
C ALA A 180 4.41 17.78 -9.48
N GLN A 181 4.64 16.59 -8.92
CA GLN A 181 3.59 15.60 -8.70
C GLN A 181 2.81 15.94 -7.42
N LEU A 182 1.48 15.94 -7.50
CA LEU A 182 0.60 16.07 -6.36
C LEU A 182 0.57 14.76 -5.58
N THR A 183 1.51 14.62 -4.65
CA THR A 183 1.56 13.52 -3.69
C THR A 183 1.03 13.96 -2.34
N VAL A 184 0.64 12.99 -1.51
CA VAL A 184 0.20 13.24 -0.13
C VAL A 184 1.28 13.99 0.67
N ASP A 185 2.55 13.64 0.46
CA ASP A 185 3.66 14.26 1.20
C ASP A 185 3.95 15.69 0.75
N ALA A 186 3.85 15.97 -0.56
CA ALA A 186 3.92 17.34 -1.07
C ALA A 186 2.79 18.20 -0.46
N PHE A 187 1.56 17.68 -0.39
CA PHE A 187 0.45 18.39 0.22
C PHE A 187 0.64 18.60 1.74
N LYS A 188 1.12 17.59 2.47
CA LYS A 188 1.46 17.73 3.90
C LYS A 188 2.53 18.80 4.12
N ALA A 189 3.53 18.89 3.25
CA ALA A 189 4.58 19.91 3.34
C ALA A 189 4.01 21.33 3.20
N THR A 190 3.08 21.54 2.25
CA THR A 190 2.36 22.81 2.08
C THR A 190 1.52 23.18 3.31
N LEU A 191 0.84 22.21 3.92
CA LEU A 191 0.09 22.48 5.16
C LEU A 191 1.01 22.85 6.33
N LYS A 192 2.20 22.27 6.43
CA LYS A 192 3.19 22.63 7.46
C LYS A 192 3.81 24.01 7.26
N SER A 193 4.00 24.45 6.02
CA SER A 193 4.53 25.79 5.72
C SER A 193 3.51 26.91 5.96
N THR A 194 2.24 26.56 6.14
CA THR A 194 1.19 27.53 6.47
C THR A 194 1.47 28.17 7.84
N PRO A 195 1.40 29.52 7.96
CA PRO A 195 1.62 30.21 9.25
C PRO A 195 0.58 29.79 10.29
N VAL A 196 0.83 30.09 11.57
CA VAL A 196 -0.13 29.82 12.65
C VAL A 196 -1.33 30.76 12.49
N LEU A 197 -2.53 30.19 12.32
CA LEU A 197 -3.78 30.94 12.17
C LEU A 197 -4.37 31.32 13.54
N VAL A 198 -4.22 30.46 14.54
CA VAL A 198 -4.76 30.67 15.89
C VAL A 198 -3.61 30.54 16.90
N PRO A 199 -3.08 31.64 17.44
CA PRO A 199 -2.10 31.57 18.52
C PRO A 199 -2.81 31.13 19.81
N PHE A 200 -2.47 29.94 20.32
CA PHE A 200 -2.97 29.45 21.62
C PHE A 200 -2.19 30.00 22.83
N GLY A 201 -1.34 31.01 22.62
CA GLY A 201 -0.73 31.78 23.69
C GLY A 201 -1.70 32.83 24.23
N GLU A 202 -1.56 33.17 25.52
CA GLU A 202 -2.22 34.34 26.09
C GLU A 202 -1.81 35.58 25.29
N ALA A 203 -2.68 36.01 24.37
CA ALA A 203 -2.59 37.33 23.79
C ALA A 203 -3.18 38.29 24.82
N SER A 204 -2.43 38.58 25.90
CA SER A 204 -2.65 39.82 26.63
C SER A 204 -2.50 40.90 25.56
N GLN A 205 -3.52 41.73 25.42
CA GLN A 205 -3.53 42.80 24.44
C GLN A 205 -2.48 43.83 24.89
N ASP A 206 -1.20 43.54 24.69
CA ASP A 206 -0.11 44.49 24.91
C ASP A 206 -0.19 45.53 23.79
N LYS A 207 -1.07 46.50 24.01
CA LYS A 207 -0.92 47.82 23.42
C LYS A 207 -0.07 48.66 24.37
N GLY A 208 1.21 48.36 24.46
CA GLY A 208 2.20 49.30 24.97
C GLY A 208 3.19 48.69 25.95
N ASN A 209 4.34 48.27 25.43
CA ASN A 209 5.66 48.30 26.06
C ASN A 209 5.63 48.30 27.59
N ASN A 210 5.29 47.17 28.21
CA ASN A 210 5.66 46.98 29.60
C ASN A 210 5.95 45.51 29.89
N SER A 211 7.21 45.23 30.20
CA SER A 211 7.68 43.92 30.63
C SER A 211 6.85 43.39 31.80
N PRO A 212 6.57 42.08 31.87
CA PRO A 212 5.78 41.52 32.94
C PRO A 212 6.61 41.51 34.24
N VAL A 213 6.42 42.52 35.08
CA VAL A 213 6.75 42.43 36.50
C VAL A 213 5.45 42.13 37.24
N SER A 214 5.23 40.84 37.55
CA SER A 214 4.11 40.41 38.38
C SER A 214 4.27 41.00 39.79
N ALA A 215 3.65 42.14 40.07
CA ALA A 215 3.44 42.60 41.44
C ALA A 215 2.28 41.81 42.04
N THR A 216 2.58 40.86 42.92
CA THR A 216 1.59 40.12 43.71
C THR A 216 0.90 41.07 44.69
N LEU A 217 -0.20 41.67 44.28
CA LEU A 217 -1.07 42.45 45.16
C LEU A 217 -1.89 41.47 46.03
N LYS A 218 -1.49 41.28 47.29
CA LYS A 218 -2.24 40.44 48.25
C LYS A 218 -3.55 41.13 48.62
N VAL A 219 -4.66 40.65 48.05
CA VAL A 219 -6.01 41.16 48.34
C VAL A 219 -6.75 40.15 49.24
N PRO A 220 -7.38 40.59 50.35
CA PRO A 220 -8.20 39.72 51.20
C PRO A 220 -9.38 39.11 50.45
N ALA A 221 -9.79 37.90 50.85
CA ALA A 221 -10.87 37.17 50.18
C ALA A 221 -12.19 37.98 50.17
N GLY A 222 -12.77 38.16 48.97
CA GLY A 222 -14.03 38.89 48.76
C GLY A 222 -13.89 40.28 48.12
N TYR A 223 -12.68 40.75 47.85
CA TYR A 223 -12.44 41.98 47.10
C TYR A 223 -11.88 41.68 45.71
N GLU A 224 -12.53 42.20 44.67
CA GLU A 224 -11.97 42.21 43.31
C GLU A 224 -11.14 43.47 43.10
N VAL A 225 -9.96 43.31 42.50
CA VAL A 225 -9.13 44.43 42.08
C VAL A 225 -9.56 44.84 40.68
N ASP A 226 -10.12 46.04 40.56
CA ASP A 226 -10.38 46.65 39.26
C ASP A 226 -9.05 46.85 38.52
N GLN A 227 -8.98 46.34 37.29
CA GLN A 227 -7.78 46.38 36.44
C GLN A 227 -7.26 47.80 36.26
N LYS A 228 -8.16 48.79 36.11
CA LYS A 228 -7.79 50.20 35.98
C LYS A 228 -7.12 50.75 37.23
N SER A 229 -7.57 50.32 38.40
CA SER A 229 -7.00 50.75 39.68
C SER A 229 -5.60 50.16 39.91
N ALA A 230 -5.38 48.91 39.48
CA ALA A 230 -4.05 48.29 39.52
C ALA A 230 -3.07 48.95 38.55
N GLU A 231 -3.52 49.32 37.35
CA GLU A 231 -2.71 50.05 36.37
C GLU A 231 -2.32 51.45 36.86
N LEU A 232 -3.26 52.19 37.44
CA LEU A 232 -2.98 53.49 38.06
C LEU A 232 -1.96 53.38 39.19
N HIS A 233 -2.08 52.36 40.04
CA HIS A 233 -1.11 52.12 41.12
C HIS A 233 0.29 51.82 40.56
N ARG A 234 0.38 50.97 39.54
CA ARG A 234 1.66 50.65 38.87
C ARG A 234 2.31 51.90 38.29
N ASN A 235 1.53 52.69 37.55
CA ASN A 235 2.03 53.89 36.90
C ASN A 235 2.44 54.96 37.94
N ALA A 236 1.72 55.08 39.05
CA ALA A 236 2.08 55.96 40.15
C ALA A 236 3.40 55.54 40.83
N LEU A 237 3.62 54.24 41.07
CA LEU A 237 4.90 53.75 41.61
C LEU A 237 6.07 54.02 40.67
N ALA A 238 5.90 53.77 39.37
CA ALA A 238 6.91 54.08 38.36
C ALA A 238 7.22 55.60 38.31
N TYR A 239 6.21 56.45 38.49
CA TYR A 239 6.38 57.90 38.59
C TYR A 239 7.16 58.31 39.84
N GLN A 240 6.93 57.65 40.99
CA GLN A 240 7.71 57.88 42.22
C GLN A 240 9.17 57.44 42.08
N GLU A 241 9.43 56.32 41.41
CA GLU A 241 10.81 55.85 41.14
C GLU A 241 11.57 56.81 40.22
N ALA A 242 10.89 57.33 39.19
CA ALA A 242 11.47 58.31 38.28
C ALA A 242 11.70 59.68 38.94
N HIS A 243 10.95 60.01 40.00
CA HIS A 243 10.99 61.32 40.67
C HIS A 243 11.26 61.15 42.17
N VAL A 244 12.54 61.00 42.51
CA VAL A 244 13.02 60.83 43.89
C VAL A 244 12.52 61.97 44.78
N GLY A 245 11.68 61.65 45.77
CA GLY A 245 11.09 62.59 46.72
C GLY A 245 9.62 62.97 46.45
N CYS A 246 8.99 62.39 45.42
CA CYS A 246 7.57 62.59 45.12
C CYS A 246 6.66 61.73 46.02
N ASP A 247 5.67 62.35 46.67
CA ASP A 247 4.65 61.64 47.46
C ASP A 247 3.70 60.85 46.56
N TYR A 248 3.16 59.75 47.09
CA TYR A 248 2.33 58.81 46.32
C TYR A 248 1.04 59.48 45.82
N LEU A 249 0.42 60.35 46.63
CA LEU A 249 -0.78 61.06 46.19
C LEU A 249 -0.50 62.03 45.05
N THR A 250 0.66 62.69 45.07
CA THR A 250 1.11 63.57 43.98
C THR A 250 1.38 62.77 42.71
N ALA A 251 2.02 61.60 42.84
CA ALA A 251 2.29 60.71 41.72
C ALA A 251 0.99 60.15 41.08
N VAL A 252 0.03 59.68 41.90
CA VAL A 252 -1.27 59.23 41.41
C VAL A 252 -2.01 60.36 40.68
N THR A 253 -2.01 61.57 41.24
CA THR A 253 -2.68 62.73 40.64
C THR A 253 -2.06 63.12 39.30
N ALA A 254 -0.72 63.04 39.18
CA ALA A 254 0.00 63.34 37.95
C ALA A 254 -0.28 62.31 36.85
N VAL A 255 -0.35 61.03 37.23
CA VAL A 255 -0.59 59.90 36.32
C VAL A 255 -2.07 59.79 35.90
N SER A 256 -3.01 60.15 36.78
CA SER A 256 -4.45 60.07 36.46
C SER A 256 -4.94 61.19 35.54
N GLN A 257 -4.12 62.22 35.30
CA GLN A 257 -4.44 63.34 34.40
C GLN A 257 -3.89 63.15 32.98
N GLN A 258 -3.16 62.07 32.72
CA GLN A 258 -2.71 61.64 31.38
C GLN A 258 -3.73 60.71 30.73
#